data_AF-A0AAU2R4A0-F1
#
_entry.id   AF-A0AAU2R4A0-F1
#
_cell.length_a   1.000
_cell.length_b   1.000
_cell.length_c   1.000
_cell.angle_alpha   90.00
_cell.angle_beta   90.00
_cell.angle_gamma   90.00
#
_symmetry.space_group_name_H-M   'P 1'
#
loop_
_entity.id
_entity.type
_entity.pdbx_description
1 polymer ?
#
loop_
_entity_poly.entity_id
_entity_poly.type
_entity_poly.pdbx_seq_one_letter_code
_entity_poly.pdbx_strand_id
1 'polypeptide(L)'
;MPGPGRGHSYGQARTSFPSKGKPNVRSDMGRARTAVDTCTGEFIQLELLGKDDKPYAWSSGGRHMNVSKKLAAAVWAKDSGYTKNDKLVYGYYLFNSPPGDEPLRESFRQIGFALEMRPNAVSDSVCNLHRGGFLLEAERVGRVMFYKLNGRAAYDGPASQQHRAIEHTRHPVVPCPPKKKEAS
;
A
#
# COMPACT_ATOMS: atom_id res chain seq x y z
N MET A 1 -15.79 4.80 -65.78
CA MET A 1 -16.11 3.36 -65.61
C MET A 1 -14.89 2.56 -66.04
N PRO A 2 -14.14 1.98 -65.08
CA PRO A 2 -13.76 0.58 -65.25
C PRO A 2 -13.75 -0.23 -63.93
N GLY A 3 -13.97 -1.53 -64.04
CA GLY A 3 -13.57 -2.57 -63.09
C GLY A 3 -13.31 -3.86 -63.88
N PRO A 4 -13.07 -5.02 -63.24
CA PRO A 4 -12.41 -5.29 -61.96
C PRO A 4 -11.22 -6.27 -62.10
N GLY A 5 -10.45 -6.46 -61.02
CA GLY A 5 -9.23 -7.28 -60.99
C GLY A 5 -9.39 -8.76 -60.61
N ARG A 6 -8.25 -9.46 -60.61
CA ARG A 6 -7.83 -10.71 -59.91
C ARG A 6 -6.54 -11.17 -60.61
N GLY A 7 -5.48 -11.71 -60.02
CA GLY A 7 -5.11 -12.25 -58.71
C GLY A 7 -3.83 -13.08 -59.00
N HIS A 8 -2.82 -13.11 -58.12
CA HIS A 8 -1.65 -13.97 -58.29
C HIS A 8 -1.41 -14.79 -57.03
N SER A 9 -1.45 -16.11 -57.22
CA SER A 9 -1.06 -17.15 -56.28
C SER A 9 0.45 -17.43 -56.41
N TYR A 10 1.09 -17.84 -55.31
CA TYR A 10 2.40 -18.47 -55.37
C TYR A 10 2.39 -19.83 -54.64
N GLY A 11 2.56 -20.86 -55.49
CA GLY A 11 3.32 -22.10 -55.32
C GLY A 11 3.54 -22.74 -53.94
N GLN A 12 3.03 -23.96 -53.81
CA GLN A 12 3.61 -25.01 -52.97
C GLN A 12 4.81 -25.68 -53.65
N ALA A 13 5.78 -26.16 -52.86
CA ALA A 13 6.49 -27.40 -53.16
C ALA A 13 6.85 -28.14 -51.85
N ARG A 14 6.71 -29.46 -51.92
CA ARG A 14 6.63 -30.46 -50.85
C ARG A 14 8.00 -30.98 -50.39
N THR A 15 8.05 -31.66 -49.24
CA THR A 15 8.55 -33.07 -49.07
C THR A 15 8.34 -33.55 -47.62
N SER A 16 7.43 -34.52 -47.41
CA SER A 16 7.65 -35.91 -46.92
C SER A 16 7.54 -36.16 -45.39
N PHE A 17 6.50 -36.93 -45.01
CA PHE A 17 6.26 -37.65 -43.73
C PHE A 17 7.04 -39.00 -43.70
N PRO A 18 7.10 -39.86 -42.63
CA PRO A 18 6.27 -39.93 -41.40
C PRO A 18 7.00 -40.31 -40.07
N SER A 19 6.30 -40.27 -38.93
CA SER A 19 6.14 -41.38 -37.96
C SER A 19 5.81 -40.90 -36.53
N LYS A 20 4.94 -41.68 -35.87
CA LYS A 20 4.37 -41.46 -34.53
C LYS A 20 5.41 -41.65 -33.42
N GLY A 21 5.38 -40.75 -32.44
CA GLY A 21 5.96 -40.95 -31.11
C GLY A 21 5.36 -39.96 -30.10
N LYS A 22 4.43 -40.41 -29.27
CA LYS A 22 4.20 -39.85 -27.92
C LYS A 22 4.72 -40.89 -26.92
N PRO A 23 5.07 -40.55 -25.67
CA PRO A 23 5.41 -39.25 -25.08
C PRO A 23 6.84 -39.28 -24.47
N ASN A 24 7.45 -38.13 -24.15
CA ASN A 24 8.54 -38.14 -23.17
C ASN A 24 8.36 -37.00 -22.18
N VAL A 25 8.01 -37.39 -20.96
CA VAL A 25 8.03 -36.55 -19.77
C VAL A 25 9.50 -36.23 -19.49
N ARG A 26 9.89 -34.98 -19.70
CA ARG A 26 11.02 -34.38 -18.99
C ARG A 26 10.53 -33.12 -18.31
N SER A 27 10.12 -33.31 -17.07
CA SER A 27 10.32 -32.35 -16.00
C SER A 27 11.77 -31.89 -16.04
N ASP A 28 12.01 -30.65 -16.45
CA ASP A 28 13.28 -29.99 -16.16
C ASP A 28 13.01 -28.63 -15.51
N MET A 29 12.87 -28.75 -14.19
CA MET A 29 13.28 -27.84 -13.13
C MET A 29 13.37 -26.35 -13.47
N GLY A 30 12.57 -25.57 -12.73
CA GLY A 30 12.89 -24.17 -12.45
C GLY A 30 14.31 -24.08 -11.92
N ARG A 31 15.20 -23.48 -12.70
CA ARG A 31 16.51 -23.05 -12.20
C ARG A 31 16.27 -21.89 -11.25
N ALA A 32 16.22 -22.19 -9.97
CA ALA A 32 16.56 -21.23 -8.93
C ALA A 32 17.96 -20.70 -9.24
N ARG A 33 18.05 -19.44 -9.69
CA ARG A 33 19.33 -18.75 -9.71
C ARG A 33 19.60 -18.30 -8.29
N THR A 34 20.64 -18.84 -7.68
CA THR A 34 21.15 -18.37 -6.39
C THR A 34 21.63 -16.93 -6.59
N ALA A 35 20.85 -15.95 -6.14
CA ALA A 35 21.29 -14.57 -6.06
C ALA A 35 21.98 -14.40 -4.71
N VAL A 36 23.28 -14.68 -4.66
CA VAL A 36 24.13 -14.37 -3.51
C VAL A 36 24.64 -12.94 -3.71
N ASP A 37 24.50 -12.09 -2.69
CA ASP A 37 25.21 -10.81 -2.66
C ASP A 37 26.70 -11.12 -2.44
N THR A 38 27.48 -10.90 -3.50
CA THR A 38 28.91 -11.23 -3.55
C THR A 38 29.78 -10.37 -2.61
N CYS A 39 29.24 -9.30 -2.03
CA CYS A 39 29.97 -8.44 -1.09
C CYS A 39 29.74 -8.83 0.38
N THR A 40 28.59 -9.43 0.71
CA THR A 40 28.20 -9.72 2.11
C THR A 40 28.09 -11.21 2.42
N GLY A 41 27.92 -12.07 1.41
CA GLY A 41 27.81 -13.52 1.59
C GLY A 41 26.44 -13.99 2.13
N GLU A 42 25.45 -13.11 2.23
CA GLU A 42 24.11 -13.48 2.67
C GLU A 42 23.30 -14.15 1.53
N PHE A 43 22.65 -15.26 1.88
CA PHE A 43 21.72 -15.94 0.97
C PHE A 43 20.39 -15.18 0.94
N ILE A 44 20.05 -14.56 -0.19
CA ILE A 44 18.69 -14.08 -0.42
C ILE A 44 17.84 -15.29 -0.82
N GLN A 45 17.12 -15.86 0.14
CA GLN A 45 16.10 -16.86 -0.12
C GLN A 45 14.90 -16.18 -0.79
N LEU A 46 14.95 -16.03 -2.11
CA LEU A 46 13.74 -15.89 -2.90
C LEU A 46 13.08 -17.26 -2.93
N GLU A 47 12.14 -17.51 -2.02
CA GLU A 47 11.20 -18.61 -2.21
C GLU A 47 10.44 -18.33 -3.51
N LEU A 48 10.88 -19.02 -4.57
CA LEU A 48 10.20 -19.07 -5.84
C LEU A 48 8.86 -19.76 -5.60
N LEU A 49 7.84 -18.93 -5.39
CA LEU A 49 6.43 -19.30 -5.38
C LEU A 49 6.17 -20.40 -6.42
N GLY A 50 5.54 -21.48 -5.97
CA GLY A 50 5.09 -22.55 -6.85
C GLY A 50 4.20 -21.99 -7.96
N LYS A 51 4.06 -22.72 -9.07
CA LYS A 51 3.23 -22.30 -10.22
C LYS A 51 1.77 -22.00 -9.84
N ASP A 52 1.33 -22.51 -8.70
CA ASP A 52 -0.01 -22.33 -8.12
C ASP A 52 -0.02 -21.44 -6.85
N ASP A 53 1.14 -20.98 -6.37
CA ASP A 53 1.21 -19.98 -5.31
C ASP A 53 0.91 -18.62 -5.93
N LYS A 54 -0.28 -18.07 -5.65
CA LYS A 54 -0.60 -16.69 -6.04
C LYS A 54 0.39 -15.75 -5.34
N PRO A 55 1.29 -15.05 -6.07
CA PRO A 55 2.32 -14.18 -5.50
C PRO A 55 1.68 -13.01 -4.77
N TYR A 56 1.43 -13.13 -3.46
CA TYR A 56 0.68 -12.14 -2.71
C TYR A 56 -0.72 -11.86 -3.32
N ALA A 57 -1.57 -11.16 -2.58
CA ALA A 57 -2.74 -10.52 -3.18
C ALA A 57 -2.34 -9.30 -4.03
N TRP A 58 -1.30 -9.42 -4.87
CA TRP A 58 -1.06 -8.47 -5.96
C TRP A 58 -2.09 -8.76 -7.04
N SER A 59 -3.37 -8.49 -6.74
CA SER A 59 -4.35 -8.35 -7.79
C SER A 59 -3.87 -7.19 -8.68
N SER A 60 -4.03 -7.31 -9.99
CA SER A 60 -3.72 -6.23 -10.95
C SER A 60 -4.59 -4.97 -10.77
N GLY A 61 -5.28 -4.85 -9.64
CA GLY A 61 -6.01 -3.69 -9.13
C GLY A 61 -5.82 -3.51 -7.62
N GLY A 62 -4.73 -4.02 -7.04
CA GLY A 62 -4.36 -3.79 -5.64
C GLY A 62 -4.29 -2.29 -5.37
N ARG A 63 -4.96 -1.85 -4.30
CA ARG A 63 -5.04 -0.43 -3.96
C ARG A 63 -3.68 0.03 -3.43
N HIS A 64 -3.07 1.01 -4.10
CA HIS A 64 -1.79 1.59 -3.70
C HIS A 64 -1.99 2.98 -3.11
N MET A 65 -1.35 3.22 -1.98
CA MET A 65 -1.30 4.54 -1.35
C MET A 65 0.10 5.13 -1.43
N ASN A 66 0.18 6.45 -1.57
CA ASN A 66 1.41 7.20 -1.43
C ASN A 66 1.66 7.46 0.05
N VAL A 67 2.80 7.01 0.58
CA VAL A 67 3.21 7.32 1.97
C VAL A 67 4.58 7.98 1.95
N SER A 68 4.71 9.09 2.68
CA SER A 68 6.00 9.76 2.85
C SER A 68 6.95 8.91 3.67
N LYS A 69 7.94 8.30 3.02
CA LYS A 69 8.98 7.50 3.70
C LYS A 69 9.71 8.29 4.78
N LYS A 70 9.97 9.59 4.54
CA LYS A 70 10.65 10.47 5.51
C LYS A 70 9.81 10.66 6.77
N LEU A 71 8.52 10.96 6.62
CA LEU A 71 7.62 11.16 7.76
C LEU A 71 7.34 9.85 8.49
N ALA A 72 7.14 8.75 7.76
CA ALA A 72 6.98 7.43 8.35
C ALA A 72 8.23 7.03 9.15
N ALA A 73 9.43 7.15 8.58
CA ALA A 73 10.67 6.86 9.33
C ALA A 73 10.80 7.74 10.58
N ALA A 74 10.50 9.04 10.47
CA ALA A 74 10.56 9.97 11.59
C ALA A 74 9.57 9.60 12.72
N VAL A 75 8.34 9.18 12.40
CA VAL A 75 7.39 8.71 13.42
C VAL A 75 7.89 7.46 14.13
N TRP A 76 8.54 6.53 13.41
CA TRP A 76 9.03 5.28 13.99
C TRP A 76 10.32 5.42 14.78
N ALA A 77 11.05 6.53 14.62
CA ALA A 77 12.26 6.82 15.39
C ALA A 77 12.03 6.75 16.91
N LYS A 78 13.11 6.49 17.65
CA LYS A 78 13.06 6.30 19.12
C LYS A 78 12.71 7.60 19.86
N ASP A 79 13.15 8.73 19.32
CA ASP A 79 13.01 10.09 19.84
C ASP A 79 11.82 10.85 19.23
N SER A 80 10.96 10.18 18.47
CA SER A 80 9.83 10.81 17.78
C SER A 80 8.77 11.39 18.72
N GLY A 81 8.81 11.05 20.01
CA GLY A 81 7.78 11.41 20.98
C GLY A 81 6.45 10.66 20.80
N TYR A 82 6.31 9.85 19.74
CA TYR A 82 5.16 8.98 19.53
C TYR A 82 5.35 7.63 20.21
N THR A 83 4.35 7.23 20.97
CA THR A 83 4.28 5.94 21.65
C THR A 83 4.07 4.79 20.68
N LYS A 84 4.24 3.55 21.15
CA LYS A 84 3.91 2.34 20.36
C LYS A 84 2.44 2.34 19.92
N ASN A 85 1.54 2.79 20.79
CA ASN A 85 0.11 2.88 20.51
C ASN A 85 -0.19 3.89 19.40
N ASP A 86 0.48 5.05 19.42
CA ASP A 86 0.34 6.05 18.35
C ASP A 86 0.76 5.46 16.99
N LYS A 87 1.86 4.69 16.96
CA LYS A 87 2.37 4.04 15.74
C LYS A 87 1.40 2.95 15.24
N LEU A 88 0.81 2.16 16.14
CA LEU A 88 -0.19 1.15 15.79
C LEU A 88 -1.46 1.78 15.24
N VAL A 89 -1.98 2.81 15.91
CA VAL A 89 -3.18 3.54 15.45
C VAL A 89 -2.89 4.23 14.12
N TYR A 90 -1.73 4.87 13.94
CA TYR A 90 -1.36 5.46 12.65
C TYR A 90 -1.29 4.40 11.54
N GLY A 91 -0.68 3.24 11.82
CA GLY A 91 -0.69 2.08 10.90
C GLY A 91 -2.12 1.64 10.55
N TYR A 92 -3.02 1.59 11.53
CA TYR A 92 -4.43 1.27 11.27
C TYR A 92 -5.08 2.24 10.30
N TYR A 93 -4.87 3.55 10.48
CA TYR A 93 -5.36 4.55 9.52
C TYR A 93 -4.73 4.39 8.14
N LEU A 94 -3.43 4.09 8.04
CA LEU A 94 -2.77 3.87 6.73
C LEU A 94 -3.44 2.75 5.93
N PHE A 95 -3.77 1.63 6.58
CA PHE A 95 -4.26 0.44 5.88
C PHE A 95 -5.78 0.33 5.76
N ASN A 96 -6.54 1.07 6.58
CA ASN A 96 -8.00 0.95 6.63
C ASN A 96 -8.75 2.23 6.22
N SER A 97 -8.06 3.35 6.01
CA SER A 97 -8.72 4.57 5.54
C SER A 97 -9.34 4.36 4.14
N PRO A 98 -10.52 4.95 3.87
CA PRO A 98 -11.09 4.94 2.53
C PRO A 98 -10.24 5.74 1.54
N PRO A 99 -10.47 5.56 0.23
CA PRO A 99 -9.75 6.30 -0.81
C PRO A 99 -9.93 7.82 -0.71
N GLY A 100 -8.93 8.52 -1.21
CA GLY A 100 -8.93 9.96 -1.35
C GLY A 100 -8.86 10.68 -0.01
N ASP A 101 -9.83 11.55 0.21
CA ASP A 101 -9.85 12.49 1.34
C ASP A 101 -11.02 12.22 2.31
N GLU A 102 -11.59 11.01 2.23
CA GLU A 102 -12.68 10.57 3.08
C GLU A 102 -12.23 10.18 4.49
N PRO A 103 -13.07 10.41 5.52
CA PRO A 103 -12.78 9.97 6.88
C PRO A 103 -12.91 8.46 7.07
N LEU A 104 -12.09 7.90 7.96
CA LEU A 104 -12.35 6.58 8.51
C LEU A 104 -13.55 6.66 9.47
N ARG A 105 -14.68 6.09 9.05
CA ARG A 105 -15.95 6.10 9.81
C ARG A 105 -16.06 4.93 10.79
N GLU A 106 -15.02 4.73 11.58
CA GLU A 106 -15.00 3.76 12.66
C GLU A 106 -14.89 4.47 14.02
N SER A 107 -15.65 3.99 15.00
CA SER A 107 -15.55 4.46 16.38
C SER A 107 -14.24 3.99 17.03
N PHE A 108 -13.76 4.71 18.05
CA PHE A 108 -12.59 4.29 18.82
C PHE A 108 -12.75 2.91 19.48
N ARG A 109 -13.99 2.46 19.71
CA ARG A 109 -14.28 1.11 20.18
C ARG A 109 -14.01 0.06 19.10
N GLN A 110 -14.42 0.30 17.86
CA GLN A 110 -14.18 -0.62 16.74
C GLN A 110 -12.69 -0.72 16.43
N ILE A 111 -12.01 0.42 16.33
CA ILE A 111 -10.55 0.48 16.13
C ILE A 111 -9.84 -0.21 17.31
N GLY A 112 -10.28 0.05 18.54
CA GLY A 112 -9.73 -0.59 19.73
C GLY A 112 -9.92 -2.10 19.73
N PHE A 113 -11.09 -2.60 19.31
CA PHE A 113 -11.32 -4.03 19.16
C PHE A 113 -10.37 -4.67 18.13
N ALA A 114 -10.19 -4.03 16.97
CA ALA A 114 -9.32 -4.53 15.91
C ALA A 114 -7.82 -4.51 16.29
N LEU A 115 -7.41 -3.55 17.13
CA LEU A 115 -6.03 -3.41 17.60
C LEU A 115 -5.76 -4.05 18.96
N GLU A 116 -6.75 -4.70 19.58
CA GLU A 116 -6.68 -5.21 20.96
C GLU A 116 -6.31 -4.12 21.98
N MET A 117 -6.82 -2.90 21.77
CA MET A 117 -6.57 -1.71 22.56
C MET A 117 -7.82 -1.22 23.28
N ARG A 118 -7.63 -0.62 24.47
CA ARG A 118 -8.72 0.09 25.15
C ARG A 118 -9.16 1.30 24.31
N PRO A 119 -10.47 1.61 24.20
CA PRO A 119 -10.94 2.75 23.41
C PRO A 119 -10.33 4.09 23.82
N ASN A 120 -10.06 4.30 25.11
CA ASN A 120 -9.40 5.51 25.60
C ASN A 120 -7.95 5.64 25.10
N ALA A 121 -7.22 4.53 24.98
CA ALA A 121 -5.86 4.53 24.44
C ALA A 121 -5.85 4.88 22.94
N VAL A 122 -6.87 4.40 22.20
CA VAL A 122 -7.08 4.80 20.80
C VAL A 122 -7.39 6.29 20.72
N SER A 123 -8.31 6.80 21.56
CA SER A 123 -8.65 8.22 21.62
C SER A 123 -7.43 9.11 21.89
N ASP A 124 -6.63 8.78 22.91
CA ASP A 124 -5.38 9.48 23.22
C ASP A 124 -4.42 9.47 22.02
N SER A 125 -4.31 8.33 21.34
CA SER A 125 -3.42 8.18 20.19
C SER A 125 -3.88 9.01 19.00
N VAL A 126 -5.18 8.99 18.69
CA VAL A 126 -5.78 9.85 17.65
C VAL A 126 -5.56 11.32 17.97
N CYS A 127 -5.72 11.73 19.24
CA CYS A 127 -5.43 13.09 19.67
C CYS A 127 -3.95 13.46 19.46
N ASN A 128 -3.00 12.59 19.80
CA ASN A 128 -1.56 12.84 19.57
C ASN A 128 -1.23 12.97 18.08
N LEU A 129 -1.76 12.06 17.26
CA LEU A 129 -1.57 12.06 15.81
C LEU A 129 -2.24 13.28 15.15
N HIS A 130 -3.40 13.71 15.64
CA HIS A 130 -4.03 14.96 15.23
C HIS A 130 -3.14 16.14 15.62
N ARG A 131 -2.68 16.25 16.87
CA ARG A 131 -1.82 17.36 17.30
C ARG A 131 -0.56 17.50 16.44
N GLY A 132 0.09 16.39 16.10
CA GLY A 132 1.25 16.40 15.21
C GLY A 132 0.93 16.37 13.72
N GLY A 133 -0.34 16.52 13.34
CA GLY A 133 -0.75 16.72 11.95
C GLY A 133 -0.71 15.49 11.05
N PHE A 134 -0.60 14.28 11.61
CA PHE A 134 -0.73 13.04 10.82
C PHE A 134 -2.19 12.69 10.51
N LEU A 135 -3.10 13.08 11.41
CA LEU A 135 -4.54 12.99 11.21
C LEU A 135 -5.16 14.39 11.17
N LEU A 136 -6.24 14.52 10.40
CA LEU A 136 -7.04 15.74 10.29
C LEU A 136 -8.48 15.41 10.65
N GLU A 137 -9.14 16.35 11.34
CA GLU A 137 -10.60 16.26 11.50
C GLU A 137 -11.25 16.42 10.13
N ALA A 138 -12.27 15.62 9.87
CA ALA A 138 -12.88 15.54 8.54
C ALA A 138 -14.40 15.61 8.59
N GLU A 139 -15.03 14.94 9.56
CA GLU A 139 -16.48 14.86 9.65
C GLU A 139 -16.92 14.76 11.11
N ARG A 140 -17.97 15.50 11.48
CA ARG A 140 -18.57 15.42 12.81
C ARG A 140 -20.00 14.91 12.71
N VAL A 141 -20.28 13.79 13.34
CA VAL A 141 -21.64 13.22 13.44
C VAL A 141 -22.06 13.23 14.91
N GLY A 142 -22.95 14.16 15.25
CA GLY A 142 -23.35 14.43 16.63
C GLY A 142 -22.16 14.84 17.50
N ARG A 143 -21.82 14.00 18.48
CA ARG A 143 -20.69 14.21 19.40
C ARG A 143 -19.40 13.50 18.96
N VAL A 144 -19.44 12.71 17.89
CA VAL A 144 -18.29 11.93 17.42
C VAL A 144 -17.59 12.69 16.30
N MET A 145 -16.27 12.82 16.40
CA MET A 145 -15.40 13.36 15.36
C MET A 145 -14.69 12.23 14.64
N PHE A 146 -14.82 12.19 13.32
CA PHE A 146 -14.10 11.28 12.45
C PHE A 146 -12.89 11.97 11.83
N TYR A 147 -11.84 11.19 11.70
CA TYR A 147 -10.54 11.66 11.25
C TYR A 147 -10.17 11.01 9.92
N LYS A 148 -9.39 11.75 9.14
CA LYS A 148 -8.76 11.27 7.90
C LYS A 148 -7.24 11.40 7.97
N LEU A 149 -6.56 10.67 7.10
CA LEU A 149 -5.12 10.85 6.90
C LEU A 149 -4.81 12.23 6.36
N ASN A 150 -3.73 12.83 6.83
CA ASN A 150 -3.20 14.02 6.17
C ASN A 150 -2.54 13.61 4.85
N GLY A 151 -3.02 14.17 3.73
CA GLY A 151 -2.45 13.93 2.39
C GLY A 151 -0.94 14.19 2.26
N ARG A 152 -0.33 14.99 3.15
CA ARG A 152 1.12 15.22 3.22
C ARG A 152 1.88 14.04 3.83
N ALA A 153 1.25 13.31 4.74
CA ALA A 153 1.81 12.11 5.36
C ALA A 153 1.53 10.88 4.48
N ALA A 154 0.27 10.74 4.06
CA ALA A 154 -0.21 9.60 3.31
C ALA A 154 -1.48 9.95 2.51
N TYR A 155 -1.60 9.45 1.28
CA TYR A 155 -2.77 9.67 0.44
C TYR A 155 -3.06 8.45 -0.43
N ASP A 156 -4.31 8.01 -0.42
CA ASP A 156 -4.79 6.88 -1.22
C ASP A 156 -5.44 7.41 -2.50
N GLY A 157 -4.65 7.59 -3.56
CA GLY A 157 -5.13 8.07 -4.84
C GLY A 157 -4.07 8.73 -5.72
N PRO A 158 -4.48 9.31 -6.87
CA PRO A 158 -3.56 9.92 -7.82
C PRO A 158 -2.83 11.14 -7.25
N ALA A 159 -1.58 11.36 -7.69
CA ALA A 159 -0.76 12.48 -7.25
C ALA A 159 -1.40 13.86 -7.49
N SER A 160 -2.15 14.03 -8.57
CA SER A 160 -2.87 15.28 -8.86
C SER A 160 -3.96 15.60 -7.84
N GLN A 161 -4.65 14.58 -7.33
CA GLN A 161 -5.63 14.75 -6.25
C GLN A 161 -4.92 14.99 -4.92
N GLN A 162 -3.80 14.30 -4.67
CA GLN A 162 -2.97 14.53 -3.49
C GLN A 162 -2.51 16.00 -3.43
N HIS A 163 -2.05 16.58 -4.54
CA HIS A 163 -1.63 17.99 -4.59
C HIS A 163 -2.75 18.95 -4.16
N ARG A 164 -3.99 18.71 -4.62
CA ARG A 164 -5.17 19.47 -4.18
C ARG A 164 -5.48 19.24 -2.70
N ALA A 165 -5.42 17.98 -2.26
CA ALA A 165 -5.69 17.62 -0.88
C ALA A 165 -4.69 18.21 0.11
N ILE A 166 -3.45 18.51 -0.30
CA ILE A 166 -2.42 19.07 0.59
C ILE A 166 -2.34 20.60 0.61
N GLU A 167 -3.01 21.29 -0.30
CA GLU A 167 -2.86 22.74 -0.50
C GLU A 167 -3.11 23.53 0.78
N HIS A 168 -4.12 23.13 1.54
CA HIS A 168 -4.52 23.79 2.79
C HIS A 168 -4.26 22.95 4.04
N THR A 169 -3.50 21.86 3.94
CA THR A 169 -3.22 21.00 5.10
C THR A 169 -1.94 21.42 5.81
N ARG A 170 -2.00 21.42 7.14
CA ARG A 170 -0.82 21.61 8.00
C ARG A 170 0.23 20.55 7.72
N HIS A 171 1.49 20.90 7.90
CA HIS A 171 2.58 19.93 7.79
C HIS A 171 2.61 19.00 9.02
N PRO A 172 2.77 17.68 8.83
CA PRO A 172 3.03 16.77 9.94
C PRO A 172 4.35 17.12 10.63
N VAL A 173 4.39 17.00 11.96
CA VAL A 173 5.52 17.41 12.81
C VAL A 173 6.01 16.23 13.65
N VAL A 174 7.32 16.08 13.70
CA VAL A 174 8.04 15.18 14.62
C VAL A 174 9.13 16.03 15.29
N PRO A 175 9.30 15.98 16.63
CA PRO A 175 8.63 15.07 17.59
C PRO A 175 7.17 15.43 17.89
N CYS A 176 6.44 14.48 18.50
CA CYS A 176 5.03 14.65 18.88
C CYS A 176 4.84 15.92 19.75
N PRO A 177 3.97 16.86 19.36
CA PRO A 177 3.74 18.07 20.14
C PRO A 177 3.19 17.76 21.54
N PRO A 178 3.65 18.50 22.58
CA PRO A 178 3.19 18.30 23.95
C PRO A 178 1.68 18.55 24.06
N LYS A 179 1.02 17.86 25.00
CA LYS A 179 -0.36 18.18 25.39
C LYS A 179 -0.35 19.62 25.93
N LYS A 180 -1.02 20.55 25.24
CA LYS A 180 -1.29 21.87 25.81
C LYS A 180 -2.15 21.64 27.06
N LYS A 181 -1.61 21.96 28.24
CA LYS A 181 -2.44 22.06 29.44
C LYS A 181 -3.30 23.31 29.23
N GLU A 182 -4.62 23.15 29.23
CA GLU A 182 -5.50 24.31 29.33
C GLU A 182 -5.11 25.06 30.62
N ALA A 183 -4.82 26.35 30.49
CA ALA A 183 -4.64 27.21 31.65
C ALA A 183 -5.97 27.19 32.40
N SER A 184 -5.95 26.61 33.61
CA SER A 184 -7.08 26.60 34.54
C SER A 184 -7.44 28.01 34.98
#